data_AF-A0A098Z084-F1
#
_entry.id   AF-A0A098Z084-F1
#
_cell.length_a   1.000
_cell.length_b   1.000
_cell.length_c   1.000
_cell.angle_alpha   90.00
_cell.angle_beta   90.00
_cell.angle_gamma   90.00
#
_symmetry.space_group_name_H-M   'P 1'
#
loop_
_entity.id
_entity.type
_entity.pdbx_description
1 polymer ?
#
loop_
_entity_poly.entity_id
_entity_poly.type
_entity_poly.pdbx_seq_one_letter_code
_entity_poly.pdbx_strand_id
1 'polypeptide(L)'
;MWMEELPNGKYKFFERYKDPYTEKLKKVSVTMEKKTPQARNQAAILLQEKIKQKLGEKQHSVSNITFEKLYEEFEENWKHGVKNSTVYASKNVKKEILKQIEGDYLVRNLIDVYYKK
;
A
#
# COMPACT_ATOMS: atom_id res chain seq x y z
N MET A 1 8.37 15.32 13.85
CA MET A 1 9.00 16.01 12.71
C MET A 1 10.46 16.32 12.98
N TRP A 2 11.32 16.03 12.00
CA TRP A 2 12.76 16.28 12.03
C TRP A 2 13.15 17.26 10.93
N MET A 3 14.30 17.92 11.08
CA MET A 3 14.83 18.91 10.13
C MET A 3 16.31 18.64 9.86
N GLU A 4 16.71 18.76 8.59
CA GLU A 4 18.08 18.63 8.11
C GLU A 4 18.43 19.86 7.25
N GLU A 5 19.58 20.48 7.51
CA GLU A 5 20.09 21.58 6.68
C GLU A 5 20.77 21.00 5.44
N LEU A 6 20.42 21.51 4.26
CA LEU A 6 20.99 21.07 2.98
C LEU A 6 22.21 21.92 2.60
N PRO A 7 23.18 21.37 1.84
CA PRO A 7 24.36 22.12 1.40
C PRO A 7 24.05 23.37 0.56
N ASN A 8 22.85 23.43 -0.03
CA ASN A 8 22.35 24.56 -0.81
C ASN A 8 21.71 25.67 0.05
N GLY A 9 21.82 25.61 1.38
CA GLY A 9 21.26 26.59 2.31
C GLY A 9 19.77 26.47 2.56
N LYS A 10 19.09 25.47 1.99
CA LYS A 10 17.66 25.17 2.23
C LYS A 10 17.49 24.18 3.38
N TYR A 11 16.27 24.09 3.90
CA TYR A 11 15.93 23.26 5.06
C TYR A 11 14.97 22.14 4.66
N LYS A 12 15.37 20.89 4.89
CA LYS A 12 14.55 19.73 4.61
C LYS A 12 13.85 19.26 5.88
N PHE A 13 12.53 19.39 5.91
CA PHE A 13 11.69 18.84 6.97
C PHE A 13 11.20 17.46 6.56
N PHE A 14 11.18 16.53 7.51
CA PHE A 14 10.68 15.18 7.25
C PHE A 14 9.94 14.58 8.44
N GLU A 15 9.06 13.65 8.11
CA GLU A 15 8.24 12.91 9.06
C GLU A 15 8.13 11.45 8.62
N ARG A 16 8.05 10.56 9.60
CA ARG A 16 7.85 9.13 9.38
C ARG A 16 6.39 8.79 9.63
N TYR A 17 5.83 7.91 8.80
CA TYR A 17 4.49 7.35 8.98
C TYR A 17 4.55 5.83 8.83
N LYS A 18 3.64 5.12 9.50
CA LYS A 18 3.49 3.66 9.37
C LYS A 18 2.67 3.38 8.11
N ASP A 19 3.21 2.59 7.19
CA ASP A 19 2.47 2.16 6.01
C ASP A 19 1.42 1.09 6.40
N PRO A 20 0.12 1.28 6.13
CA PRO A 20 -0.92 0.34 6.55
C PRO A 20 -0.79 -1.05 5.94
N TYR A 21 -0.12 -1.20 4.78
CA TYR A 21 -0.02 -2.49 4.09
C TYR A 21 1.23 -3.31 4.44
N THR A 22 2.32 -2.63 4.79
CA THR A 22 3.61 -3.30 5.03
C THR A 22 4.08 -3.16 6.47
N GLU A 23 3.39 -2.36 7.27
CA GLU A 23 3.75 -1.94 8.63
C GLU A 23 5.12 -1.26 8.77
N LYS A 24 5.86 -1.12 7.67
CA LYS A 24 7.17 -0.48 7.63
C LYS A 24 7.02 1.04 7.76
N LEU A 25 7.96 1.65 8.45
CA LEU A 25 8.06 3.10 8.55
C LEU A 25 8.56 3.66 7.22
N LYS A 26 7.76 4.54 6.61
CA LYS A 26 8.13 5.31 5.42
C LYS A 26 8.34 6.77 5.78
N LYS A 27 9.15 7.49 5.01
CA LYS A 27 9.44 8.91 5.23
C LYS A 27 8.84 9.78 4.13
N VAL A 28 8.29 10.92 4.52
CA VAL A 28 7.94 12.04 3.63
C VAL A 28 8.85 13.21 3.94
N SER A 29 9.15 14.04 2.93
CA SER A 29 9.91 15.26 3.13
C SER A 29 9.38 16.44 2.33
N VAL A 30 9.65 17.64 2.82
CA VAL A 30 9.38 18.93 2.20
C VAL A 30 10.61 19.81 2.40
N THR A 31 10.99 20.57 1.39
CA THR A 31 12.10 21.53 1.48
C THR A 31 11.55 22.93 1.58
N MET A 32 11.98 23.69 2.58
CA MET A 32 11.66 25.10 2.79
C MET A 32 12.92 25.95 2.65
N GLU A 33 12.76 27.21 2.27
CA GLU A 33 13.89 28.14 2.13
C GLU A 33 14.37 28.72 3.45
N LYS A 34 13.49 28.76 4.46
CA LYS A 34 13.75 29.36 5.77
C LYS A 34 13.48 28.36 6.89
N LYS A 35 14.18 28.52 8.02
CA LYS A 35 13.92 27.78 9.28
C LYS A 35 13.06 28.54 10.29
N THR A 36 12.30 29.54 9.84
CA THR A 36 11.42 30.33 10.72
C THR A 36 10.30 29.45 11.32
N PRO A 37 9.74 29.83 12.47
CA PRO A 37 8.59 29.12 13.06
C PRO A 37 7.42 28.99 12.08
N GLN A 38 7.17 30.01 11.27
CA GLN A 38 6.15 29.99 10.21
C GLN A 38 6.45 28.92 9.15
N ALA A 39 7.69 28.85 8.65
CA ALA A 39 8.09 27.84 7.67
C ALA A 39 8.01 26.42 8.24
N ARG A 40 8.31 26.24 9.53
CA ARG A 40 8.16 24.95 10.23
C ARG A 40 6.69 24.53 10.35
N ASN A 41 5.78 25.46 10.67
CA ASN A 41 4.35 25.17 10.72
C ASN A 41 3.79 24.84 9.34
N GLN A 42 4.19 25.58 8.30
CA GLN A 42 3.80 25.29 6.93
C GLN A 42 4.33 23.92 6.48
N ALA A 43 5.58 23.59 6.80
CA ALA A 43 6.14 22.27 6.53
C ALA A 43 5.35 21.15 7.25
N ALA A 44 4.85 21.39 8.48
CA ALA A 44 3.99 20.44 9.19
C ALA A 44 2.73 20.11 8.42
N ILE A 45 2.02 21.14 7.97
CA ILE A 45 0.78 21.00 7.23
C ILE A 45 1.03 20.23 5.94
N LEU A 46 2.04 20.63 5.17
CA LEU A 46 2.40 19.97 3.90
C LEU A 46 2.83 18.51 4.09
N LEU A 47 3.56 18.18 5.17
CA LEU A 47 3.94 16.81 5.48
C LEU A 47 2.70 15.96 5.82
N GLN A 48 1.78 16.51 6.63
CA GLN A 48 0.53 15.84 6.98
C GLN A 48 -0.37 15.63 5.77
N GLU A 49 -0.49 16.61 4.87
CA GLU A 49 -1.21 16.47 3.60
C GLU A 49 -0.59 15.37 2.73
N LYS A 50 0.75 15.34 2.58
CA LYS A 50 1.44 14.27 1.86
C LYS A 50 1.19 12.90 2.48
N ILE A 51 1.19 12.79 3.80
CA ILE A 51 0.88 11.53 4.51
C ILE A 51 -0.57 11.13 4.26
N LYS A 52 -1.53 12.06 4.42
CA LYS A 52 -2.95 11.81 4.17
C LYS A 52 -3.21 11.38 2.74
N GLN A 53 -2.59 12.03 1.75
CA GLN A 53 -2.68 11.62 0.36
C GLN A 53 -2.16 10.19 0.16
N LYS A 54 -0.96 9.89 0.70
CA LYS A 54 -0.38 8.54 0.60
C LYS A 54 -1.17 7.46 1.34
N LEU A 55 -1.91 7.81 2.39
CA LEU A 55 -2.79 6.90 3.11
C LEU A 55 -4.17 6.77 2.47
N GLY A 56 -4.73 7.87 1.95
CA GLY A 56 -6.05 7.93 1.30
C GLY A 56 -6.05 7.23 -0.07
N GLU A 57 -5.03 7.47 -0.90
CA GLU A 57 -4.80 6.71 -2.15
C GLU A 57 -4.78 5.20 -1.90
N LYS A 58 -4.33 4.80 -0.71
CA LYS A 58 -4.22 3.41 -0.29
C LYS A 58 -5.52 2.86 0.29
N GLN A 59 -6.25 3.61 1.12
CA GLN A 59 -7.46 3.11 1.79
C GLN A 59 -8.64 2.87 0.83
N HIS A 60 -8.73 3.61 -0.27
CA HIS A 60 -9.86 3.49 -1.20
C HIS A 60 -9.92 2.15 -1.97
N SER A 61 -8.83 1.36 -2.02
CA SER A 61 -8.78 0.11 -2.79
C SER A 61 -9.08 -1.18 -2.00
N VAL A 62 -9.23 -1.14 -0.67
CA VAL A 62 -9.64 -2.33 0.13
C VAL A 62 -11.17 -2.53 0.10
N SER A 63 -11.84 -1.83 -0.81
CA SER A 63 -13.30 -1.76 -0.90
C SER A 63 -13.87 -3.02 -1.53
N ASN A 64 -14.49 -3.87 -0.68
CA ASN A 64 -15.46 -4.92 -1.03
C ASN A 64 -15.09 -5.88 -2.18
N ILE A 65 -13.81 -6.01 -2.54
CA ILE A 65 -13.42 -6.98 -3.55
C ILE A 65 -13.55 -8.39 -2.98
N THR A 66 -14.14 -9.27 -3.77
CA THR A 66 -14.25 -10.70 -3.47
C THR A 66 -12.92 -11.40 -3.76
N PHE A 67 -12.68 -12.51 -3.10
CA PHE A 67 -11.46 -13.29 -3.29
C PHE A 67 -11.29 -13.77 -4.73
N GLU A 68 -12.39 -14.20 -5.37
CA GLU A 68 -12.39 -14.61 -6.77
C GLU A 68 -11.91 -13.48 -7.70
N LYS A 69 -12.47 -12.28 -7.55
CA LYS A 69 -12.09 -11.14 -8.38
C LYS A 69 -10.63 -10.73 -8.15
N LEU A 70 -10.16 -10.77 -6.91
CA LEU A 70 -8.74 -10.53 -6.61
C LEU A 70 -7.83 -11.56 -7.29
N TYR A 71 -8.22 -12.84 -7.25
CA TYR A 71 -7.46 -13.91 -7.88
C TYR A 71 -7.42 -13.76 -9.40
N GLU A 72 -8.52 -13.37 -10.03
CA GLU A 72 -8.58 -13.09 -11.47
C GLU A 72 -7.66 -11.94 -11.88
N GLU A 73 -7.68 -10.82 -11.16
CA GLU A 73 -6.78 -9.70 -11.40
C GLU A 73 -5.30 -10.09 -11.23
N PHE A 74 -5.00 -10.95 -10.24
CA PHE A 74 -3.68 -11.53 -10.09
C PHE A 74 -3.30 -12.44 -11.26
N GLU A 75 -4.18 -13.36 -11.67
CA GLU A 75 -3.95 -14.33 -12.75
C GLU A 75 -3.72 -13.62 -14.09
N GLU A 76 -4.51 -12.58 -14.40
CA GLU A 76 -4.36 -11.73 -15.58
C GLU A 76 -2.99 -11.06 -15.64
N ASN A 77 -2.48 -10.54 -14.51
CA ASN A 77 -1.17 -9.91 -14.47
C ASN A 77 -0.02 -10.93 -14.50
N TRP A 78 -0.15 -12.02 -13.74
CA TRP A 78 0.88 -13.04 -13.60
C TRP A 78 1.10 -13.82 -14.90
N LYS A 79 0.04 -14.14 -15.66
CA LYS A 79 0.15 -14.94 -16.90
C LYS A 79 1.05 -14.29 -17.96
N HIS A 80 1.21 -12.96 -17.95
CA HIS A 80 2.12 -12.25 -18.85
C HIS A 80 3.60 -12.55 -18.58
N GLY A 81 3.96 -12.97 -17.36
CA GLY A 81 5.34 -13.28 -16.96
C GLY A 81 5.73 -14.75 -17.09
N VAL A 82 4.82 -15.62 -17.52
CA VAL A 82 5.05 -17.08 -17.54
C VAL A 82 4.63 -17.71 -18.87
N LYS A 83 5.11 -18.94 -19.13
CA LYS A 83 4.72 -19.70 -20.32
C LYS A 83 3.27 -20.16 -20.21
N ASN A 84 2.58 -20.28 -21.35
CA ASN A 84 1.20 -20.81 -21.41
C ASN A 84 1.06 -22.20 -20.79
N SER A 85 2.08 -23.06 -20.88
CA SER A 85 2.07 -24.37 -20.22
C SER A 85 1.99 -24.25 -18.69
N THR A 86 2.65 -23.25 -18.10
CA THR A 86 2.59 -22.95 -16.67
C THR A 86 1.21 -22.43 -16.26
N VAL A 87 0.61 -21.55 -17.07
CA VAL A 87 -0.77 -21.07 -16.87
C VAL A 87 -1.78 -22.22 -16.95
N TYR A 88 -1.56 -23.17 -17.86
CA TYR A 88 -2.41 -24.36 -17.95
C TYR A 88 -2.30 -25.23 -16.69
N ALA A 89 -1.07 -25.48 -16.20
CA ALA A 89 -0.84 -26.25 -14.99
C ALA A 89 -1.43 -25.59 -13.73
N SER A 90 -1.41 -24.24 -13.65
CA SER A 90 -1.96 -23.51 -12.50
C SER A 90 -3.50 -23.61 -12.38
N LYS A 91 -4.22 -24.03 -13.42
CA LYS A 91 -5.68 -24.22 -13.35
C LYS A 91 -6.11 -25.20 -12.27
N ASN A 92 -5.33 -26.26 -12.05
CA ASN A 92 -5.62 -27.23 -10.98
C ASN A 92 -5.39 -26.62 -9.60
N VAL A 93 -4.37 -25.75 -9.46
CA VAL A 93 -4.10 -25.01 -8.23
C VAL A 93 -5.22 -24.01 -7.94
N LYS A 94 -5.68 -23.25 -8.95
CA LYS A 94 -6.85 -22.35 -8.83
C LYS A 94 -8.08 -23.09 -8.31
N LYS A 95 -8.40 -24.25 -8.90
CA LYS A 95 -9.52 -25.09 -8.46
C LYS A 95 -9.40 -25.50 -7.00
N GLU A 96 -8.20 -25.88 -6.56
CA GLU A 96 -7.99 -26.31 -5.17
C GLU A 96 -8.08 -25.14 -4.18
N ILE A 97 -7.54 -23.98 -4.56
CA ILE A 97 -7.66 -22.73 -3.77
C ILE A 97 -9.13 -22.34 -3.59
N LEU A 98 -9.94 -22.36 -4.65
CA LEU A 98 -11.36 -21.99 -4.60
C LEU A 98 -12.25 -23.01 -3.85
N LYS A 99 -11.78 -24.24 -3.61
CA LYS A 99 -12.46 -25.18 -2.69
C LYS A 99 -12.18 -24.84 -1.23
N GLN A 100 -11.03 -24.25 -0.94
CA GLN A 100 -10.60 -23.97 0.43
C GLN A 100 -11.07 -22.60 0.92
N ILE A 101 -11.16 -21.65 -0.01
CA ILE A 101 -11.63 -20.28 0.21
C ILE A 101 -12.76 -20.03 -0.77
N GLU A 102 -13.96 -19.72 -0.25
CA GLU A 102 -15.11 -19.40 -1.08
C GLU A 102 -14.87 -18.10 -1.86
N GLY A 103 -15.20 -18.11 -3.16
CA GLY A 103 -14.85 -17.03 -4.08
C GLY A 103 -15.51 -15.69 -3.74
N ASP A 104 -16.69 -15.73 -3.11
CA ASP A 104 -17.50 -14.58 -2.70
C ASP A 104 -17.00 -13.90 -1.41
N TYR A 105 -16.06 -14.52 -0.69
CA TYR A 105 -15.51 -13.96 0.52
C TYR A 105 -14.82 -12.62 0.26
N LEU A 106 -15.18 -11.63 1.08
CA LEU A 106 -14.52 -10.35 1.03
C LEU A 106 -13.07 -10.49 1.49
N VAL A 107 -12.14 -9.96 0.71
CA VAL A 107 -10.69 -10.08 0.98
C VAL A 107 -10.34 -9.58 2.39
N ARG A 108 -11.00 -8.53 2.86
CA ARG A 108 -10.80 -7.98 4.22
C ARG A 108 -11.15 -8.95 5.36
N ASN A 109 -11.94 -9.99 5.09
CA ASN A 109 -12.39 -10.96 6.08
C ASN A 109 -11.67 -12.32 5.96
N LEU A 110 -10.74 -12.47 5.00
CA LEU A 110 -10.07 -13.77 4.75
C LEU A 110 -9.21 -14.25 5.92
N ILE A 111 -8.65 -13.33 6.71
CA ILE A 111 -7.86 -13.68 7.90
C ILE A 111 -8.70 -14.50 8.87
N ASP A 112 -9.95 -14.09 9.11
CA ASP A 112 -10.85 -14.76 10.06
C ASP A 112 -11.26 -16.17 9.58
N VAL A 113 -11.31 -16.39 8.26
CA VAL A 113 -11.64 -17.70 7.66
C VAL A 113 -10.52 -18.71 7.92
N TYR A 114 -9.27 -18.27 7.85
CA TYR A 114 -8.11 -19.14 8.02
C TYR A 114 -7.89 -19.60 9.47
N TYR A 115 -8.22 -18.78 10.46
CA TYR A 115 -8.05 -19.12 11.88
C TYR A 115 -9.26 -19.83 12.51
N LYS A 116 -10.36 -20.00 11.77
CA LYS A 116 -11.57 -20.72 12.22
C LYS A 116 -11.63 -22.19 11.75
N LYS A 117 -10.67 -22.64 10.94
CA LYS A 117 -10.46 -24.04 10.57
C LYS A 117 -9.44 -24.67 11.50
#